data_AF-A0A7K9VJF2-F1
#
_entry.id   AF-A0A7K9VJF2-F1
#
_cell.length_a   1.000
_cell.length_b   1.000
_cell.length_c   1.000
_cell.angle_alpha   90.00
_cell.angle_beta   90.00
_cell.angle_gamma   90.00
#
_symmetry.space_group_name_H-M   'P 1'
#
loop_
_entity.id
_entity.type
_entity.pdbx_description
1 polymer ?
#
loop_
_entity_poly.entity_id
_entity_poly.type
_entity_poly.pdbx_seq_one_letter_code
_entity_poly.pdbx_strand_id
1 'polypeptide(L)' 'ILLLLLVLLVVSQAATVSDTVRCRMIKGECSFLLCPFFKRSTGTCYNGLAKCCRPF' A
#
# COMPACT_ATOMS: atom_id res chain seq x y z
N ILE A 1 23.44 -11.05 11.11
CA ILE A 1 23.05 -9.64 10.85
C ILE A 1 22.68 -9.44 9.38
N LEU A 2 23.60 -9.72 8.43
CA LEU A 2 23.35 -9.59 6.98
C LEU A 2 22.10 -10.37 6.50
N LEU A 3 21.95 -11.64 6.89
CA LEU A 3 20.76 -12.43 6.51
C LEU A 3 19.43 -11.82 6.98
N LEU A 4 19.37 -11.27 8.19
CA LEU A 4 18.15 -10.63 8.71
C LEU A 4 17.75 -9.42 7.86
N LEU A 5 18.74 -8.59 7.48
CA LEU A 5 18.53 -7.43 6.61
C LEU A 5 18.00 -7.83 5.23
N LEU A 6 18.53 -8.91 4.63
CA LEU A 6 18.00 -9.42 3.37
C LEU A 6 16.55 -9.90 3.49
N VAL A 7 16.20 -10.59 4.58
CA VAL A 7 14.83 -11.05 4.83
C VAL A 7 13.88 -9.87 4.99
N LEU A 8 14.26 -8.84 5.75
CA LEU A 8 13.50 -7.60 5.89
C LEU A 8 13.29 -6.89 4.54
N LEU A 9 14.31 -6.86 3.68
CA LEU A 9 14.25 -6.22 2.37
C LEU A 9 13.31 -6.97 1.42
N VAL A 10 13.32 -8.30 1.43
CA VAL A 10 12.42 -9.15 0.63
C VAL A 10 10.98 -9.04 1.13
N VAL A 11 10.76 -9.05 2.44
CA VAL A 11 9.43 -8.86 3.03
C VAL A 11 8.85 -7.49 2.70
N SER A 12 9.68 -6.45 2.72
CA SER A 12 9.26 -5.09 2.36
C SER A 12 8.82 -5.01 0.89
N GLN A 13 9.56 -5.66 -0.02
CA GLN A 13 9.23 -5.71 -1.45
C GLN A 13 8.03 -6.62 -1.75
N ALA A 14 7.84 -7.71 -1.03
CA ALA A 14 6.63 -8.51 -1.17
C ALA A 14 5.40 -7.74 -0.68
N ALA A 15 5.55 -6.95 0.38
CA ALA A 15 4.52 -6.06 0.89
C ALA A 15 4.19 -4.93 -0.11
N THR A 16 5.19 -4.30 -0.78
CA THR A 16 4.95 -3.21 -1.77
C THR A 16 4.03 -3.63 -2.92
N VAL A 17 4.18 -4.87 -3.38
CA VAL A 17 3.37 -5.41 -4.48
C VAL A 17 1.99 -5.79 -3.96
N SER A 18 1.93 -6.40 -2.76
CA SER A 18 0.68 -6.90 -2.20
C SER A 18 -0.32 -5.79 -1.88
N ASP A 19 0.10 -4.73 -1.21
CA ASP A 19 -0.81 -3.67 -0.76
C ASP A 19 -1.31 -2.80 -1.93
N THR A 20 -0.42 -2.46 -2.87
CA THR A 20 -0.77 -1.72 -4.10
C THR A 20 -1.71 -2.50 -5.01
N VAL A 21 -1.43 -3.79 -5.26
CA VAL A 21 -2.29 -4.64 -6.11
C VAL A 21 -3.64 -4.84 -5.44
N ARG A 22 -3.67 -5.07 -4.13
CA ARG A 22 -4.92 -5.24 -3.38
C ARG A 22 -5.77 -3.98 -3.42
N CYS A 23 -5.16 -2.79 -3.32
CA CYS A 23 -5.88 -1.53 -3.48
C CYS A 23 -6.56 -1.42 -4.85
N ARG A 24 -5.83 -1.78 -5.91
CA ARG A 24 -6.36 -1.74 -7.28
C ARG A 24 -7.48 -2.78 -7.50
N MET A 25 -7.37 -3.97 -6.91
CA MET A 25 -8.39 -5.01 -6.99
C MET A 25 -9.73 -4.56 -6.41
N ILE A 26 -9.73 -3.76 -5.34
CA ILE A 26 -10.96 -3.22 -4.74
C ILE A 26 -11.44 -1.93 -5.45
N LYS A 27 -10.93 -1.63 -6.65
CA LYS A 27 -11.19 -0.38 -7.39
C LYS A 27 -10.81 0.87 -6.58
N GLY A 28 -9.83 0.75 -5.70
CA GLY A 28 -9.22 1.87 -4.99
C GLY A 28 -8.11 2.51 -5.82
N GLU A 29 -7.75 3.72 -5.43
CA GLU A 29 -6.62 4.49 -5.96
C GLU A 29 -5.62 4.78 -4.85
N CYS A 30 -4.34 4.79 -5.18
CA CYS A 30 -3.28 5.10 -4.23
C CYS A 30 -3.00 6.61 -4.21
N SER A 31 -3.02 7.21 -3.01
CA SER A 31 -2.71 8.64 -2.81
C SER A 31 -1.63 8.79 -1.73
N PHE A 32 -0.54 9.49 -2.05
CA PHE A 32 0.55 9.78 -1.10
C PHE A 32 0.18 10.85 -0.05
N LEU A 33 -0.89 11.62 -0.30
CA LEU A 33 -1.33 12.71 0.59
C LEU A 33 -2.50 12.24 1.48
N LEU A 34 -3.70 12.64 1.10
CA LEU A 34 -4.94 12.28 1.74
C LEU A 34 -5.91 11.75 0.69
N CYS A 35 -6.89 10.98 1.14
CA CYS A 35 -7.98 10.57 0.26
C CYS A 35 -8.87 11.78 -0.05
N PRO A 36 -9.33 11.92 -1.29
CA PRO A 36 -10.34 12.93 -1.65
C PRO A 36 -11.58 12.83 -0.77
N PHE A 37 -12.31 13.92 -0.60
CA PHE A 37 -13.46 14.01 0.33
C PHE A 37 -14.54 12.92 0.11
N PHE A 38 -14.75 12.50 -1.13
CA PHE A 38 -15.72 11.46 -1.51
C PHE A 38 -15.15 10.02 -1.47
N LYS A 39 -13.93 9.83 -0.97
CA LYS A 39 -13.25 8.53 -0.89
C LYS A 39 -12.76 8.28 0.54
N ARG A 40 -12.83 7.02 0.99
CA ARG A 40 -12.35 6.57 2.29
C ARG A 40 -11.00 5.86 2.17
N SER A 41 -10.13 6.07 3.16
CA SER A 41 -8.91 5.27 3.33
C SER A 41 -9.26 3.87 3.82
N THR A 42 -9.01 2.85 3.02
CA THR A 42 -9.30 1.43 3.35
C THR A 42 -8.05 0.58 3.54
N GLY A 43 -6.86 1.16 3.38
CA GLY A 43 -5.58 0.49 3.53
C GLY A 43 -4.43 1.38 3.08
N THR A 44 -3.31 0.76 2.70
CA THR A 44 -2.11 1.43 2.19
C THR A 44 -1.73 0.97 0.79
N CYS A 45 -0.80 1.67 0.15
CA CYS A 45 -0.11 1.26 -1.07
C CYS A 45 1.39 1.55 -0.96
N TYR A 46 2.17 0.97 -1.87
CA TYR A 46 3.61 1.15 -1.98
C TYR A 46 4.34 0.86 -0.67
N ASN A 47 3.98 -0.24 0.01
CA ASN A 47 4.52 -0.63 1.32
C ASN A 47 4.28 0.42 2.41
N GLY A 48 3.03 0.88 2.52
CA GLY A 48 2.66 1.84 3.56
C GLY A 48 2.95 3.31 3.24
N LEU A 49 3.64 3.61 2.13
CA LEU A 49 4.03 4.97 1.78
C LEU A 49 2.85 5.82 1.29
N ALA A 50 1.79 5.20 0.80
CA ALA A 50 0.57 5.87 0.36
C ALA A 50 -0.67 5.25 1.02
N LYS A 51 -1.78 5.99 0.98
CA LYS A 51 -3.10 5.52 1.39
C LYS A 51 -3.85 4.92 0.20
N CYS A 52 -4.50 3.79 0.42
CA CYS A 52 -5.46 3.25 -0.52
C CYS A 52 -6.83 3.91 -0.30
N CYS A 53 -7.29 4.65 -1.29
CA CYS A 53 -8.50 5.46 -1.26
C CYS A 53 -9.57 4.85 -2.16
N ARG A 54 -10.73 4.49 -1.61
CA ARG A 54 -11.84 3.89 -2.37
C ARG A 54 -13.12 4.72 -2.17
N PRO A 55 -13.94 4.95 -3.22
CA PRO A 55 -15.28 5.49 -3.03
C PRO A 55 -16.10 4.56 -2.11
N PHE A 56 -17.02 5.15 -1.32
CA PHE A 56 -17.90 4.41 -0.42
C PHE A 56 -18.68 3.31 -1.14
#